data_AF-A0A8K0KBL7-F1
#
_entry.id   AF-A0A8K0KBL7-F1
#
_cell.length_a   1.000
_cell.length_b   1.000
_cell.length_c   1.000
_cell.angle_alpha   90.00
_cell.angle_beta   90.00
_cell.angle_gamma   90.00
#
_symmetry.space_group_name_H-M   'P 1'
#
loop_
_entity.id
_entity.type
_entity.pdbx_description
1 polymer ?
#
loop_
_entity_poly.entity_id
_entity_poly.type
_entity_poly.pdbx_seq_one_letter_code
_entity_poly.pdbx_strand_id
1 'polypeptide(L)'
;MSNRENVGGVGGGRKDRGTRALEEWCRRAVVGYKGVNIRNMTTSWRDGLAFCALIHHFRPDLIDFDSLSAEDILDNNALAFETAERHLGIPALLDAEDMLHCPVPDRLSVLTYVAQLYRAFAQPANTSPLSTVKSPQSVLSTPTTPNNRLTPLKPVSSSTPPISRDRLIGTTLLGKSTPVRPPPPRSHLHLDSLQISPRGLDQGPPPSK
;
A
#
# COMPACT_ATOMS: atom_id res chain seq x y z
N MET A 1 -24.83 -51.77 18.56
CA MET A 1 -25.12 -50.95 17.36
C MET A 1 -25.56 -49.57 17.81
N SER A 2 -24.66 -48.58 17.75
CA SER A 2 -25.04 -47.17 17.65
C SER A 2 -23.89 -46.42 16.97
N ASN A 3 -24.11 -46.14 15.70
CA ASN A 3 -23.36 -45.12 14.96
C ASN A 3 -23.58 -43.76 15.63
N ARG A 4 -22.51 -42.97 15.69
CA ARG A 4 -22.62 -41.50 15.70
C ARG A 4 -21.45 -40.90 14.93
N GLU A 5 -21.65 -40.90 13.62
CA GLU A 5 -21.35 -39.81 12.68
C GLU A 5 -20.17 -38.88 12.99
N ASN A 6 -19.07 -39.18 12.30
CA ASN A 6 -18.21 -38.25 11.55
C ASN A 6 -18.59 -36.75 11.61
N VAL A 7 -17.83 -35.97 12.39
CA VAL A 7 -17.89 -34.50 12.35
C VAL A 7 -16.71 -33.97 11.52
N GLY A 8 -17.03 -33.54 10.30
CA GLY A 8 -16.57 -32.27 9.73
C GLY A 8 -15.11 -32.17 9.32
N GLY A 9 -14.80 -32.61 8.10
CA GLY A 9 -13.57 -32.23 7.40
C GLY A 9 -13.53 -30.73 7.10
N VAL A 10 -12.49 -30.05 7.58
CA VAL A 10 -12.18 -28.68 7.15
C VAL A 10 -11.30 -28.76 5.90
N GLY A 11 -11.94 -28.78 4.75
CA GLY A 11 -11.29 -28.67 3.44
C GLY A 11 -10.78 -27.25 3.18
N GLY A 12 -9.64 -26.89 3.77
CA GLY A 12 -8.89 -25.69 3.39
C GLY A 12 -8.01 -25.98 2.17
N GLY A 13 -8.46 -25.59 0.99
CA GLY A 13 -7.75 -25.82 -0.27
C GLY A 13 -6.40 -25.08 -0.31
N ARG A 14 -5.52 -25.46 -1.25
CA ARG A 14 -4.21 -24.84 -1.46
C ARG A 14 -4.25 -23.30 -1.58
N LYS A 15 -5.39 -22.73 -2.00
CA LYS A 15 -5.63 -21.28 -2.15
C LYS A 15 -5.67 -20.53 -0.81
N ASP A 16 -6.17 -21.17 0.25
CA ASP A 16 -6.29 -20.52 1.57
C ASP A 16 -4.94 -20.41 2.28
N ARG A 17 -4.00 -21.29 1.95
CA ARG A 17 -2.67 -21.30 2.58
C ARG A 17 -1.85 -20.05 2.23
N GLY A 18 -1.88 -19.62 0.97
CA GLY A 18 -1.16 -18.41 0.53
C GLY A 18 -1.73 -17.14 1.15
N THR A 19 -3.06 -17.01 1.14
CA THR A 19 -3.74 -15.88 1.78
C THR A 19 -3.48 -15.81 3.28
N ARG A 20 -3.56 -16.93 4.00
CA ARG A 20 -3.26 -16.98 5.44
C ARG A 20 -1.82 -16.62 5.75
N ALA A 21 -0.87 -17.06 4.92
CA ALA A 21 0.54 -16.71 5.10
C ALA A 21 0.78 -15.20 4.91
N LEU A 22 0.14 -14.59 3.92
CA LEU A 22 0.24 -13.13 3.69
C LEU A 22 -0.38 -12.34 4.85
N GLU A 23 -1.54 -12.75 5.34
CA GLU A 23 -2.17 -12.13 6.51
C GLU A 23 -1.32 -12.23 7.76
N GLU A 24 -0.72 -13.40 7.99
CA GLU A 24 0.20 -13.61 9.09
C GLU A 24 1.46 -12.74 8.98
N TRP A 25 2.02 -12.59 7.77
CA TRP A 25 3.13 -11.66 7.54
C TRP A 25 2.75 -10.23 7.92
N CYS A 26 1.58 -9.76 7.50
CA CYS A 26 1.11 -8.41 7.84
C CYS A 26 1.00 -8.22 9.35
N ARG A 27 0.36 -9.18 10.05
CA ARG A 27 0.21 -9.14 11.50
C ARG A 27 1.54 -9.02 12.23
N ARG A 28 2.54 -9.80 11.81
CA ARG A 28 3.89 -9.78 12.40
C ARG A 28 4.59 -8.45 12.18
N ALA A 29 4.46 -7.85 11.00
CA ALA A 29 5.07 -6.58 10.68
C ALA A 29 4.48 -5.42 11.51
N VAL A 30 3.17 -5.46 11.81
CA VAL A 30 2.49 -4.36 12.52
C VAL A 30 2.27 -4.60 14.01
N VAL A 31 2.95 -5.58 14.62
CA VAL A 31 2.87 -5.80 16.08
C VAL A 31 3.33 -4.54 16.81
N GLY A 32 2.50 -4.04 17.73
CA GLY A 32 2.81 -2.87 18.57
C GLY A 32 2.33 -1.53 18.01
N TYR A 33 1.83 -1.48 16.77
CA TYR A 33 1.24 -0.26 16.22
C TYR A 33 -0.11 0.04 16.88
N LYS A 34 -0.25 1.25 17.44
CA LYS A 34 -1.48 1.70 18.07
C LYS A 34 -2.61 1.77 17.04
N GLY A 35 -3.79 1.29 17.42
CA GLY A 35 -4.98 1.33 16.55
C GLY A 35 -4.99 0.31 15.41
N VAL A 36 -3.93 -0.48 15.22
CA VAL A 36 -3.84 -1.45 14.12
C VAL A 36 -4.07 -2.86 14.63
N ASN A 37 -5.06 -3.55 14.04
CA ASN A 37 -5.30 -4.96 14.32
C ASN A 37 -5.85 -5.68 13.08
N ILE A 38 -4.95 -6.39 12.38
CA ILE A 38 -5.29 -7.10 11.15
C ILE A 38 -5.95 -8.44 11.49
N ARG A 39 -7.29 -8.49 11.39
CA ARG A 39 -8.10 -9.69 11.64
C ARG A 39 -8.65 -10.33 10.37
N ASN A 40 -8.70 -9.55 9.30
CA ASN A 40 -9.18 -9.96 7.99
C ASN A 40 -8.53 -9.14 6.90
N MET A 41 -8.84 -9.48 5.65
CA MET A 41 -8.37 -8.80 4.44
C MET A 41 -9.46 -7.92 3.83
N THR A 42 -10.27 -7.28 4.65
CA THR A 42 -11.33 -6.34 4.24
C THR A 42 -11.35 -5.15 5.21
N THR A 43 -12.26 -5.18 6.19
CA THR A 43 -12.52 -4.12 7.16
C THR A 43 -11.33 -3.71 8.02
N SER A 44 -10.39 -4.61 8.32
CA SER A 44 -9.18 -4.28 9.10
C SER A 44 -8.21 -3.35 8.36
N TRP A 45 -8.46 -3.07 7.08
CA TRP A 45 -7.66 -2.19 6.23
C TRP A 45 -8.38 -0.90 5.88
N ARG A 46 -9.67 -0.78 6.24
CA ARG A 46 -10.54 0.28 5.78
C ARG A 46 -10.02 1.66 6.19
N ASP A 47 -9.62 1.80 7.45
CA ASP A 47 -9.16 3.06 8.04
C ASP A 47 -7.78 3.54 7.55
N GLY A 48 -7.12 2.77 6.70
CA GLY A 48 -5.82 3.10 6.12
C GLY A 48 -4.62 2.86 7.06
N LEU A 49 -4.84 2.74 8.37
CA LEU A 49 -3.76 2.60 9.36
C LEU A 49 -2.94 1.33 9.15
N ALA A 50 -3.55 0.23 8.71
CA ALA A 50 -2.83 -1.00 8.39
C ALA A 50 -1.85 -0.82 7.22
N PHE A 51 -2.20 -0.02 6.20
CA PHE A 51 -1.29 0.29 5.09
C PHE A 51 -0.16 1.21 5.55
N CYS A 52 -0.48 2.29 6.26
CA CYS A 52 0.50 3.22 6.81
C CYS A 52 1.49 2.51 7.74
N ALA A 53 1.01 1.63 8.63
CA ALA A 53 1.86 0.88 9.55
C ALA A 53 2.82 -0.07 8.83
N LEU A 54 2.37 -0.74 7.77
CA LEU A 54 3.25 -1.61 6.98
C LEU A 54 4.37 -0.83 6.29
N ILE A 55 4.04 0.31 5.67
CA ILE A 55 5.04 1.16 5.02
C ILE A 55 6.02 1.70 6.07
N HIS A 56 5.52 2.24 7.18
CA HIS A 56 6.34 2.77 8.26
C HIS A 56 7.24 1.70 8.89
N HIS A 57 6.78 0.46 9.03
CA HIS A 57 7.59 -0.63 9.60
C HIS A 57 8.88 -0.88 8.81
N PHE A 58 8.80 -0.88 7.47
CA PHE A 58 9.98 -1.11 6.61
C PHE A 58 10.72 0.18 6.25
N ARG A 59 10.02 1.33 6.25
CA ARG A 59 10.53 2.64 5.86
C ARG A 59 9.94 3.72 6.78
N PRO A 60 10.45 3.84 8.02
CA PRO A 60 9.90 4.78 9.01
C PRO A 60 10.10 6.24 8.61
N ASP A 61 11.00 6.52 7.67
CA ASP A 61 11.28 7.85 7.13
C ASP A 61 10.15 8.41 6.24
N LEU A 62 9.22 7.56 5.78
CA LEU A 62 8.22 7.95 4.78
C LEU A 62 6.88 8.43 5.36
N ILE A 63 6.53 8.01 6.57
CA ILE A 63 5.21 8.28 7.17
C ILE A 63 5.39 8.61 8.65
N ASP A 64 4.87 9.75 9.12
CA ASP A 64 4.80 10.03 10.55
C ASP A 64 3.57 9.33 11.16
N PHE A 65 3.74 8.07 11.56
CA PHE A 65 2.62 7.23 11.99
C PHE A 65 1.94 7.73 13.27
N ASP A 66 2.70 8.31 14.21
CA ASP A 66 2.17 8.74 15.51
C ASP A 66 1.16 9.90 15.40
N SER A 67 1.18 10.61 14.26
CA SER A 67 0.24 11.68 13.95
C SER A 67 -1.12 11.20 13.42
N LEU A 68 -1.24 9.93 13.01
CA LEU A 68 -2.40 9.40 12.31
C LEU A 68 -3.54 8.99 13.26
N SER A 69 -4.78 9.16 12.80
CA SER A 69 -6.00 8.76 13.50
C SER A 69 -6.88 7.84 12.65
N ALA A 70 -7.59 6.89 13.27
CA ALA A 70 -8.48 5.96 12.56
C ALA A 70 -9.73 6.65 11.97
N GLU A 71 -10.02 7.89 12.37
CA GLU A 71 -11.13 8.68 11.84
C GLU A 71 -10.81 9.32 10.48
N ASP A 72 -9.54 9.51 10.17
CA ASP A 72 -9.05 10.16 8.94
C ASP A 72 -8.90 9.14 7.79
N ILE A 73 -9.97 8.38 7.52
CA ILE A 73 -9.95 7.26 6.57
C ILE A 73 -9.41 7.66 5.20
N LEU A 74 -9.91 8.76 4.64
CA LEU A 74 -9.54 9.23 3.31
C LEU A 74 -8.04 9.60 3.27
N ASP A 75 -7.60 10.41 4.23
CA ASP A 75 -6.24 10.94 4.27
C ASP A 75 -5.20 9.83 4.53
N ASN A 76 -5.50 8.89 5.43
CA ASN A 76 -4.63 7.75 5.70
C ASN A 76 -4.43 6.88 4.45
N ASN A 77 -5.52 6.54 3.75
CA ASN A 77 -5.45 5.72 2.55
C ASN A 77 -4.71 6.46 1.41
N ALA A 78 -5.05 7.73 1.19
CA ALA A 78 -4.36 8.56 0.19
C ALA A 78 -2.86 8.66 0.48
N LEU A 79 -2.48 8.97 1.73
CA LEU A 79 -1.09 9.03 2.17
C LEU A 79 -0.36 7.72 1.90
N ALA A 80 -0.95 6.58 2.28
CA ALA A 80 -0.34 5.28 2.07
C ALA A 80 -0.14 4.97 0.58
N PHE A 81 -1.15 5.21 -0.25
CA PHE A 81 -1.11 4.87 -1.67
C PHE A 81 -0.15 5.78 -2.45
N GLU A 82 -0.18 7.08 -2.20
CA GLU A 82 0.77 8.03 -2.80
C GLU A 82 2.21 7.72 -2.39
N THR A 83 2.42 7.40 -1.11
CA THR A 83 3.76 7.06 -0.60
C THR A 83 4.28 5.78 -1.26
N ALA A 84 3.43 4.76 -1.37
CA ALA A 84 3.79 3.50 -2.03
C ALA A 84 4.09 3.69 -3.52
N GLU A 85 3.31 4.50 -4.23
CA GLU A 85 3.54 4.79 -5.64
C GLU A 85 4.85 5.57 -5.84
N ARG A 86 5.04 6.66 -5.11
CA ARG A 86 6.17 7.57 -5.26
C ARG A 86 7.51 6.94 -4.86
N HIS A 87 7.52 6.16 -3.78
CA HIS A 87 8.77 5.66 -3.18
C HIS A 87 9.02 4.17 -3.39
N LEU A 88 7.99 3.37 -3.64
CA LEU A 88 8.10 1.92 -3.82
C LEU A 88 7.76 1.48 -5.25
N GLY A 89 7.25 2.39 -6.10
CA GLY A 89 6.83 2.08 -7.46
C GLY A 89 5.62 1.15 -7.53
N ILE A 90 4.79 1.11 -6.49
CA ILE A 90 3.60 0.28 -6.41
C ILE A 90 2.39 1.13 -6.84
N PRO A 91 1.77 0.87 -7.99
CA PRO A 91 0.63 1.64 -8.44
C PRO A 91 -0.56 1.48 -7.49
N ALA A 92 -1.29 2.55 -7.22
CA ALA A 92 -2.51 2.49 -6.42
C ALA A 92 -3.56 1.61 -7.11
N LEU A 93 -3.84 0.43 -6.53
CA LEU A 93 -4.92 -0.47 -7.00
C LEU A 93 -6.25 -0.24 -6.29
N LEU A 94 -6.22 0.54 -5.22
CA LEU A 94 -7.35 0.90 -4.39
C LEU A 94 -7.53 2.41 -4.47
N ASP A 95 -8.78 2.85 -4.44
CA ASP A 95 -9.12 4.26 -4.38
C ASP A 95 -9.45 4.66 -2.93
N ALA A 96 -8.95 5.80 -2.49
CA ALA A 96 -9.14 6.26 -1.12
C ALA A 96 -10.59 6.69 -0.83
N GLU A 97 -11.31 7.24 -1.82
CA GLU A 97 -12.73 7.57 -1.69
C GLU A 97 -13.58 6.30 -1.58
N ASP A 98 -13.25 5.25 -2.35
CA ASP A 98 -13.93 3.95 -2.23
C ASP A 98 -13.74 3.34 -0.84
N MET A 99 -12.55 3.47 -0.24
CA MET A 99 -12.27 2.98 1.12
C MET A 99 -13.07 3.74 2.20
N LEU A 100 -13.30 5.04 2.00
CA LEU A 100 -14.15 5.85 2.87
C LEU A 100 -15.63 5.43 2.75
N HIS A 101 -16.15 5.35 1.52
CA HIS A 101 -17.56 5.17 1.23
C HIS A 101 -18.04 3.72 1.32
N CYS A 102 -17.17 2.74 1.08
CA CYS A 102 -17.51 1.32 1.17
C CYS A 102 -17.21 0.77 2.57
N PRO A 103 -18.23 0.38 3.36
CA PRO A 103 -18.00 -0.11 4.72
C PRO A 103 -17.18 -1.41 4.79
N VAL A 104 -17.23 -2.20 3.72
CA VAL A 104 -16.49 -3.45 3.57
C VAL A 104 -15.78 -3.42 2.22
N PRO A 105 -14.47 -3.14 2.20
CA PRO A 105 -13.66 -3.19 0.98
C PRO A 105 -13.64 -4.59 0.36
N ASP A 106 -13.46 -4.69 -0.96
CA ASP A 106 -13.32 -5.98 -1.64
C ASP A 106 -12.06 -6.72 -1.16
N ARG A 107 -12.24 -7.98 -0.77
CA ARG A 107 -11.19 -8.79 -0.17
C ARG A 107 -10.04 -9.09 -1.14
N LEU A 108 -10.36 -9.34 -2.41
CA LEU A 108 -9.36 -9.71 -3.40
C LEU A 108 -8.54 -8.50 -3.81
N SER A 109 -9.14 -7.32 -3.91
CA SER A 109 -8.44 -6.06 -4.17
C SER A 109 -7.45 -5.73 -3.06
N VAL A 110 -7.87 -5.80 -1.78
CA VAL A 110 -6.97 -5.62 -0.63
C VAL A 110 -5.84 -6.64 -0.63
N LEU A 111 -6.15 -7.93 -0.82
CA LEU A 111 -5.13 -8.98 -0.91
C LEU A 111 -4.11 -8.74 -2.02
N THR A 112 -4.58 -8.32 -3.19
CA THR A 112 -3.72 -8.09 -4.36
C THR A 112 -2.78 -6.92 -4.09
N TYR A 113 -3.28 -5.84 -3.51
CA TYR A 113 -2.47 -4.68 -3.18
C TYR A 113 -1.44 -4.99 -2.09
N VAL A 114 -1.85 -5.67 -1.01
CA VAL A 114 -0.94 -6.11 0.07
C VAL A 114 0.12 -7.10 -0.44
N ALA A 115 -0.22 -7.95 -1.39
CA ALA A 115 0.76 -8.84 -2.01
C ALA A 115 1.84 -8.08 -2.81
N GLN A 116 1.51 -6.92 -3.38
CA GLN A 116 2.50 -6.06 -4.03
C GLN A 116 3.43 -5.40 -3.00
N LEU A 117 2.87 -4.90 -1.89
CA LEU A 117 3.66 -4.38 -0.76
C LEU A 117 4.62 -5.46 -0.21
N TYR A 118 4.12 -6.68 0.00
CA TYR A 118 4.95 -7.82 0.40
C TYR A 118 6.12 -8.03 -0.57
N ARG A 119 5.87 -8.03 -1.89
CA ARG A 119 6.93 -8.25 -2.88
C ARG A 119 7.99 -7.15 -2.85
N ALA A 120 7.59 -5.89 -2.63
CA ALA A 120 8.52 -4.77 -2.56
C ALA A 120 9.40 -4.82 -1.29
N PHE A 121 8.86 -5.30 -0.16
CA PHE A 121 9.60 -5.34 1.11
C PHE A 121 10.30 -6.67 1.40
N ALA A 122 9.81 -7.79 0.86
CA ALA A 122 10.34 -9.13 1.12
C ALA A 122 11.49 -9.52 0.17
N GLN A 123 11.76 -8.74 -0.88
CA GLN A 123 12.91 -8.96 -1.75
C GLN A 123 14.08 -8.08 -1.27
N PRO A 124 15.18 -8.66 -0.75
CA PRO A 124 16.41 -7.90 -0.55
C PRO A 124 16.87 -7.33 -1.90
N ALA A 125 17.48 -6.15 -1.89
CA ALA A 125 17.74 -5.26 -3.03
C ALA A 125 18.71 -5.80 -4.13
N ASN A 126 18.47 -7.00 -4.68
CA ASN A 126 19.20 -7.54 -5.83
C ASN A 126 18.34 -7.78 -7.08
N THR A 127 17.06 -7.39 -7.07
CA THR A 127 16.19 -7.49 -8.25
C THR A 127 15.44 -6.18 -8.48
N SER A 128 16.09 -5.26 -9.18
CA SER A 128 15.42 -4.10 -9.79
C SER A 128 14.28 -4.57 -10.72
N PRO A 129 13.10 -3.93 -10.67
CA PRO A 129 11.96 -4.36 -11.47
C PRO A 129 12.12 -3.96 -12.95
N LEU A 130 11.82 -4.92 -13.83
CA LEU A 130 11.17 -4.73 -15.12
C LEU A 130 11.70 -3.58 -16.01
N SER A 131 12.91 -3.76 -16.55
CA SER A 131 13.21 -3.18 -17.87
C SER A 131 12.32 -3.90 -18.90
N THR A 132 11.45 -3.11 -19.53
CA THR A 132 10.65 -3.42 -20.72
C THR A 132 11.29 -4.48 -21.62
N VAL A 133 10.51 -5.53 -21.87
CA VAL A 133 10.79 -6.60 -22.82
C VAL A 133 11.27 -6.02 -24.16
N LYS A 134 12.56 -6.21 -24.48
CA LYS A 134 12.97 -6.42 -25.86
C LYS A 134 12.97 -7.92 -26.07
N SER A 135 11.94 -8.43 -26.73
CA SER A 135 12.02 -9.73 -27.40
C SER A 135 13.23 -9.71 -28.34
N PRO A 136 14.08 -10.74 -28.27
CA PRO A 136 14.25 -11.56 -29.45
C PRO A 136 14.10 -13.06 -29.12
N GLN A 137 13.46 -13.74 -30.06
CA GLN A 137 13.31 -15.18 -30.14
C GLN A 137 14.66 -15.90 -30.07
N SER A 138 14.68 -17.06 -29.42
CA SER A 138 15.15 -18.34 -29.99
C SER A 138 15.62 -19.27 -28.87
N VAL A 139 14.92 -20.39 -28.65
CA VAL A 139 15.48 -21.56 -27.99
C VAL A 139 15.06 -22.80 -28.76
N LEU A 140 15.96 -23.34 -29.58
CA LEU A 140 16.13 -24.78 -29.72
C LEU A 140 17.50 -25.05 -30.35
N SER A 141 18.48 -25.40 -29.51
CA SER A 141 19.78 -25.88 -29.95
C SER A 141 19.83 -27.40 -29.78
N THR A 142 19.98 -28.12 -30.89
CA THR A 142 20.51 -29.49 -30.92
C THR A 142 21.84 -29.49 -31.71
N PRO A 143 22.80 -30.36 -31.39
CA PRO A 143 24.19 -30.23 -31.84
C PRO A 143 24.53 -31.17 -33.01
N THR A 144 25.19 -30.70 -34.08
CA THR A 144 26.05 -31.55 -34.94
C THR A 144 26.98 -30.72 -35.87
N THR A 145 28.29 -30.82 -35.61
CA THR A 145 29.48 -31.03 -36.49
C THR A 145 29.66 -30.26 -37.84
N PRO A 146 30.91 -29.89 -38.25
CA PRO A 146 31.21 -28.75 -39.13
C PRO A 146 31.57 -29.13 -40.58
N ASN A 147 31.43 -28.18 -41.53
CA ASN A 147 32.45 -27.95 -42.59
C ASN A 147 32.12 -26.77 -43.54
N ASN A 148 33.16 -25.98 -43.80
CA ASN A 148 33.61 -25.38 -45.08
C ASN A 148 32.62 -24.87 -46.18
N ARG A 149 32.93 -23.63 -46.61
CA ARG A 149 33.14 -23.18 -48.02
C ARG A 149 32.05 -22.29 -48.69
N LEU A 150 32.47 -21.03 -48.92
CA LEU A 150 32.23 -20.08 -50.04
C LEU A 150 30.79 -19.88 -50.61
N THR A 151 30.29 -18.63 -50.46
CA THR A 151 29.50 -17.69 -51.34
C THR A 151 28.88 -18.17 -52.68
N PRO A 152 27.90 -17.49 -53.39
CA PRO A 152 27.42 -16.08 -53.29
C PRO A 152 25.90 -15.77 -53.64
N LEU A 153 25.52 -14.46 -53.61
CA LEU A 153 24.44 -13.69 -54.32
C LEU A 153 23.01 -13.58 -53.68
N LYS A 154 22.58 -12.41 -53.15
CA LYS A 154 21.94 -11.15 -53.71
C LYS A 154 20.39 -11.16 -53.55
N PRO A 155 19.64 -10.02 -53.54
CA PRO A 155 20.01 -8.59 -53.57
C PRO A 155 19.40 -7.73 -52.43
N VAL A 156 19.95 -6.51 -52.28
CA VAL A 156 19.52 -5.43 -51.37
C VAL A 156 18.63 -4.41 -52.09
N SER A 157 17.59 -3.94 -51.41
CA SER A 157 16.78 -2.73 -51.68
C SER A 157 16.10 -2.40 -50.35
N SER A 158 16.02 -1.20 -49.79
CA SER A 158 15.89 0.15 -50.35
C SER A 158 16.11 1.17 -49.20
N SER A 159 16.93 2.19 -49.43
CA SER A 159 16.57 3.63 -49.51
C SER A 159 16.27 4.38 -48.19
N THR A 160 17.27 5.11 -47.70
CA THR A 160 17.19 6.45 -47.05
C THR A 160 16.99 7.54 -48.15
N PRO A 161 16.73 8.86 -47.90
CA PRO A 161 17.34 9.72 -46.86
C PRO A 161 16.41 10.91 -46.39
N PRO A 162 16.85 12.15 -46.00
CA PRO A 162 16.53 12.73 -44.68
C PRO A 162 16.00 14.21 -44.72
N ILE A 163 15.99 14.88 -43.55
CA ILE A 163 16.01 16.36 -43.31
C ILE A 163 14.67 17.13 -43.50
N SER A 164 14.16 17.78 -42.44
CA SER A 164 14.36 19.24 -42.25
C SER A 164 13.78 19.77 -40.93
N ARG A 165 14.46 20.80 -40.40
CA ARG A 165 14.06 21.64 -39.27
C ARG A 165 13.20 22.78 -39.79
N ASP A 166 12.11 23.11 -39.09
CA ASP A 166 11.72 24.51 -39.00
C ASP A 166 11.03 24.82 -37.67
N ARG A 167 11.19 26.09 -37.29
CA ARG A 167 11.05 26.71 -35.99
C ARG A 167 9.87 27.66 -36.11
N LEU A 168 8.86 27.55 -35.25
CA LEU A 168 7.86 28.62 -35.15
C LEU A 168 7.48 28.92 -33.70
N ILE A 169 7.32 30.22 -33.49
CA ILE A 169 7.25 30.99 -32.25
C ILE A 169 5.77 31.30 -31.98
N GLY A 170 5.36 31.33 -30.70
CA GLY A 170 4.08 31.87 -30.22
C GLY A 170 3.85 31.47 -28.75
N THR A 171 4.18 32.27 -27.73
CA THR A 171 3.32 33.33 -27.13
C THR A 171 1.89 32.81 -26.90
N THR A 172 1.34 32.63 -25.69
CA THR A 172 1.03 33.64 -24.66
C THR A 172 0.51 32.97 -23.36
N LEU A 173 0.58 33.74 -22.27
CA LEU A 173 0.24 33.56 -20.85
C LEU A 173 -1.22 33.19 -20.50
N LEU A 174 -1.42 32.45 -19.39
CA LEU A 174 -2.38 32.67 -18.26
C LEU A 174 -2.28 31.43 -17.32
N GLY A 175 -1.84 31.48 -16.07
CA GLY A 175 -2.32 32.31 -14.97
C GLY A 175 -3.48 31.61 -14.25
N LYS A 176 -3.20 30.83 -13.19
CA LYS A 176 -4.13 30.45 -12.10
C LYS A 176 -3.37 29.77 -10.95
N SER A 177 -2.79 30.60 -10.10
CA SER A 177 -2.40 30.22 -8.74
C SER A 177 -3.69 30.09 -7.92
N THR A 178 -3.96 28.92 -7.38
CA THR A 178 -5.01 28.72 -6.38
C THR A 178 -4.54 29.26 -5.03
N PRO A 179 -5.38 29.99 -4.28
CA PRO A 179 -5.00 30.49 -2.96
C PRO A 179 -5.02 29.34 -1.94
N VAL A 180 -3.87 29.08 -1.32
CA VAL A 180 -3.75 28.22 -0.13
C VAL A 180 -4.51 28.90 1.01
N ARG A 181 -5.58 28.27 1.48
CA ARG A 181 -6.37 28.73 2.63
C ARG A 181 -5.55 28.54 3.91
N PRO A 182 -5.40 29.57 4.78
CA PRO A 182 -4.76 29.37 6.08
C PRO A 182 -5.65 28.53 7.02
N PRO A 183 -5.05 27.71 7.92
CA PRO A 183 -5.80 26.93 8.88
C PRO A 183 -6.54 27.82 9.91
N PRO A 184 -7.68 27.37 10.46
CA PRO A 184 -8.42 28.13 11.46
C PRO A 184 -7.62 28.27 12.78
N PRO A 185 -7.74 29.40 13.50
CA PRO A 185 -7.11 29.58 14.79
C PRO A 185 -7.70 28.62 15.83
N ARG A 186 -6.83 27.93 16.59
CA ARG A 186 -7.20 27.13 17.76
C ARG A 186 -7.99 28.01 18.73
N SER A 187 -9.26 27.65 18.98
CA SER A 187 -10.02 28.20 20.09
C SER A 187 -9.32 27.85 21.39
N HIS A 188 -8.70 28.86 22.00
CA HIS A 188 -8.22 28.82 23.36
C HIS A 188 -9.43 28.59 24.26
N LEU A 189 -9.63 27.35 24.74
CA LEU A 189 -10.62 27.10 25.76
C LEU A 189 -10.23 27.90 27.01
N HIS A 190 -11.13 28.83 27.31
CA HIS A 190 -11.11 29.74 28.42
C HIS A 190 -11.00 28.93 29.72
N LEU A 191 -9.94 29.18 30.49
CA LEU A 191 -9.82 28.74 31.86
C LEU A 191 -10.76 29.62 32.69
N ASP A 192 -12.04 29.27 32.74
CA ASP A 192 -12.94 29.86 33.72
C ASP A 192 -12.63 29.30 35.10
N SER A 193 -12.12 30.20 35.93
CA SER A 193 -12.08 30.07 37.37
C SER A 193 -13.48 29.77 37.92
N LEU A 194 -13.64 28.61 38.56
CA LEU A 194 -14.67 28.45 39.58
C LEU A 194 -14.03 28.01 40.90
N GLN A 195 -13.97 29.00 41.77
CA GLN A 195 -13.88 29.03 43.21
C GLN A 195 -13.93 27.69 43.98
N ILE A 196 -12.85 27.52 44.73
CA ILE A 196 -12.76 26.99 46.10
C ILE A 196 -14.09 26.96 46.86
N SER A 197 -14.45 25.78 47.39
CA SER A 197 -15.27 25.63 48.60
C SER A 197 -14.89 24.34 49.33
N PRO A 198 -14.29 24.41 50.54
CA PRO A 198 -14.15 23.25 51.40
C PRO A 198 -15.16 23.36 52.56
N ARG A 199 -16.31 22.68 52.46
CA ARG A 199 -17.13 22.33 53.62
C ARG A 199 -17.82 21.00 53.40
N GLY A 200 -17.41 20.01 54.18
CA GLY A 200 -18.02 18.69 54.25
C GLY A 200 -17.27 17.84 55.26
N LEU A 201 -17.41 18.17 56.54
CA LEU A 201 -17.15 17.23 57.63
C LEU A 201 -18.09 16.04 57.46
N ASP A 202 -17.55 14.85 57.18
CA ASP A 202 -18.24 13.59 57.47
C ASP A 202 -17.27 12.69 58.24
N GLN A 203 -17.37 12.78 59.55
CA GLN A 203 -16.75 11.86 60.51
C GLN A 203 -17.64 10.63 60.58
N GLY A 204 -17.28 9.56 59.86
CA GLY A 204 -17.87 8.24 60.07
C GLY A 204 -17.53 7.70 61.46
N PRO A 205 -18.45 6.99 62.15
CA PRO A 205 -18.21 6.48 63.49
C PRO A 205 -17.16 5.34 63.51
N PRO A 206 -16.42 5.16 64.63
CA PRO A 206 -15.27 4.28 64.73
C PRO A 206 -15.65 2.78 64.78
N PRO A 207 -14.70 1.87 64.51
CA PRO A 207 -14.96 0.43 64.50
C PRO A 207 -15.19 -0.11 65.90
N SER A 208 -16.16 -1.02 66.01
CA SER A 208 -16.35 -1.84 67.20
C SER A 208 -15.35 -3.00 67.22
N LYS A 209 -14.84 -3.29 68.43
CA LYS A 209 -13.86 -4.34 68.75
C LYS A 209 -14.37 -5.75 68.49
#